data_AF-A0A8H3BK23-F1
#
_entry.id   AF-A0A8H3BK23-F1
#
_cell.length_a   1.000
_cell.length_b   1.000
_cell.length_c   1.000
_cell.angle_alpha   90.00
_cell.angle_beta   90.00
_cell.angle_gamma   90.00
#
_symmetry.space_group_name_H-M   'P 1'
#
loop_
_entity.id
_entity.type
_entity.pdbx_description
1 polymer ?
#
loop_
_entity_poly.entity_id
_entity_poly.type
_entity_poly.pdbx_seq_one_letter_code
_entity_poly.pdbx_strand_id
1 'polypeptide(L)'
;MPDHYYSLSSDIPPSYGKEGVACLVFAGNQPEISTVGVYRFYNSSNGDHYYTTDKGLASFLQGRGYVIENGGEPVFYVFERPLGCDTVPFYQWQNGTDHFYTTNSTGELAPWIGGHYQGILGHVFPASAAVVGSRKPLYRFYKG
;
A
#
# COMPACT_ATOMS: atom_id res chain seq x y z
N MET A 1 4.84 -15.01 -2.66
CA MET A 1 3.76 -14.05 -2.95
C MET A 1 4.09 -13.44 -4.30
N PRO A 2 3.12 -13.27 -5.22
CA PRO A 2 3.35 -12.44 -6.40
C PRO A 2 3.53 -10.96 -5.98
N ASP A 3 4.11 -10.14 -6.85
CA ASP A 3 4.16 -8.70 -6.63
C ASP A 3 2.74 -8.12 -6.61
N HIS A 4 2.52 -7.13 -5.72
CA HIS A 4 1.25 -6.43 -5.62
C HIS A 4 1.42 -4.93 -5.81
N TYR A 5 0.63 -4.41 -6.75
CA TYR A 5 0.61 -3.00 -7.09
C TYR A 5 -0.67 -2.34 -6.60
N TYR A 6 -0.55 -1.14 -6.01
CA TYR A 6 -1.64 -0.37 -5.43
C TYR A 6 -1.72 1.00 -6.10
N SER A 7 -2.91 1.35 -6.58
CA SER A 7 -3.13 2.59 -7.34
C SER A 7 -4.51 3.18 -7.12
N LEU A 8 -4.60 4.51 -7.25
CA LEU A 8 -5.87 5.24 -7.29
C LEU A 8 -6.56 5.12 -8.66
N SER A 9 -5.83 4.73 -9.70
CA SER A 9 -6.43 4.40 -11.01
C SER A 9 -6.95 2.97 -11.00
N SER A 10 -8.14 2.78 -11.60
CA SER A 10 -8.72 1.46 -11.85
C SER A 10 -8.17 0.75 -13.08
N ASP A 11 -7.33 1.43 -13.86
CA ASP A 11 -6.71 0.91 -15.08
C ASP A 11 -5.71 -0.19 -14.71
N ILE A 12 -5.78 -1.28 -15.47
CA ILE A 12 -4.94 -2.46 -15.21
C ILE A 12 -3.53 -2.15 -15.73
N PRO A 13 -2.49 -2.16 -14.88
CA PRO A 13 -1.12 -1.98 -15.33
C PRO A 13 -0.70 -3.13 -16.27
N PRO A 14 0.21 -2.87 -17.23
CA PRO A 14 0.70 -3.92 -18.12
C PRO A 14 1.21 -5.15 -17.36
N SER A 15 0.75 -6.33 -17.77
CA SER A 15 1.08 -7.64 -17.15
C SER A 15 0.52 -7.90 -15.74
N TYR A 16 -0.35 -7.04 -15.20
CA TYR A 16 -1.04 -7.30 -13.94
C TYR A 16 -2.46 -7.83 -14.16
N GLY A 17 -2.94 -8.65 -13.22
CA GLY A 17 -4.36 -8.92 -13.01
C GLY A 17 -4.96 -7.99 -11.96
N LYS A 18 -6.27 -7.74 -12.03
CA LYS A 18 -7.00 -6.90 -11.07
C LYS A 18 -7.62 -7.75 -9.96
N GLU A 19 -7.35 -7.41 -8.70
CA GLU A 19 -7.97 -8.07 -7.53
C GLU A 19 -9.15 -7.29 -6.96
N GLY A 20 -9.21 -5.97 -7.21
CA GLY A 20 -10.34 -5.13 -6.81
C GLY A 20 -9.94 -3.98 -5.89
N VAL A 21 -10.86 -3.53 -5.03
CA VAL A 21 -10.62 -2.44 -4.07
C VAL A 21 -10.07 -3.04 -2.78
N ALA A 22 -8.86 -2.63 -2.38
CA ALA A 22 -8.23 -3.08 -1.13
C ALA A 22 -8.79 -2.35 0.10
N CYS A 23 -8.97 -1.04 -0.04
CA CYS A 23 -9.41 -0.11 1.01
C CYS A 23 -9.78 1.24 0.39
N LEU A 24 -10.24 2.19 1.21
CA LEU A 24 -10.36 3.59 0.80
C LEU A 24 -9.30 4.45 1.50
N VAL A 25 -8.68 5.32 0.71
CA VAL A 25 -7.59 6.23 1.10
C VAL A 25 -7.90 7.65 0.62
N PHE A 26 -6.96 8.57 0.77
CA PHE A 26 -7.05 9.91 0.18
C PHE A 26 -6.05 10.07 -0.97
N ALA A 27 -6.45 10.82 -2.01
CA ALA A 27 -5.56 11.17 -3.12
C ALA A 27 -4.61 12.33 -2.80
N GLY A 28 -4.93 13.12 -1.77
CA GLY A 28 -4.14 14.27 -1.32
C GLY A 28 -4.13 14.36 0.19
N ASN A 29 -3.13 15.05 0.73
CA ASN A 29 -3.01 15.28 2.16
C ASN A 29 -4.30 15.90 2.74
N GLN A 30 -4.75 15.42 3.88
CA GLN A 30 -5.87 15.96 4.67
C GLN A 30 -5.32 16.47 6.01
N PRO A 31 -4.83 17.73 6.09
CA PRO A 31 -4.17 18.27 7.29
C PRO A 31 -5.07 18.26 8.52
N GLU A 32 -6.37 18.48 8.32
CA GLU A 32 -7.39 18.57 9.38
C GLU A 32 -7.56 17.27 10.17
N ILE A 33 -7.20 16.13 9.56
CA ILE A 33 -7.38 14.79 10.14
C ILE A 33 -6.06 13.99 10.19
N SER A 34 -4.92 14.69 10.04
CA SER A 34 -3.56 14.14 10.24
C SER A 34 -3.26 12.89 9.38
N THR A 35 -3.32 13.04 8.06
CA THR A 35 -2.85 11.99 7.15
C THR A 35 -1.37 12.13 6.82
N VAL A 36 -0.73 11.00 6.51
CA VAL A 36 0.65 10.92 6.03
C VAL A 36 0.69 10.32 4.63
N GLY A 37 1.64 10.79 3.83
CA GLY A 37 1.84 10.31 2.46
C GLY A 37 2.50 8.94 2.43
N VAL A 38 2.06 8.07 1.53
CA VAL A 38 2.69 6.79 1.23
C VAL A 38 3.51 6.93 -0.03
N TYR A 39 4.79 6.56 0.04
CA TYR A 39 5.74 6.55 -1.04
C TYR A 39 5.87 5.14 -1.59
N ARG A 40 5.97 5.02 -2.91
CA ARG A 40 6.14 3.75 -3.61
C ARG A 40 7.53 3.67 -4.21
N PHE A 41 8.15 2.52 -4.04
CA PHE A 41 9.47 2.18 -4.57
C PHE A 41 9.35 0.91 -5.40
N TYR A 42 10.10 0.82 -6.48
CA TYR A 42 10.12 -0.34 -7.38
C TYR A 42 11.53 -0.90 -7.50
N ASN A 43 11.67 -2.22 -7.40
CA ASN A 43 12.92 -2.92 -7.67
C ASN A 43 12.81 -3.68 -8.99
N SER A 44 13.49 -3.18 -10.02
CA SER A 44 13.42 -3.77 -11.37
C SER A 44 14.08 -5.15 -11.50
N SER A 45 14.91 -5.55 -10.53
CA SER A 45 15.61 -6.84 -10.57
C SER A 45 14.71 -8.02 -10.19
N ASN A 46 13.75 -7.81 -9.28
CA ASN A 46 12.82 -8.84 -8.82
C ASN A 46 11.34 -8.49 -9.10
N GLY A 47 11.03 -7.24 -9.46
CA GLY A 47 9.68 -6.79 -9.78
C GLY A 47 8.87 -6.31 -8.57
N ASP A 48 9.46 -6.23 -7.37
CA ASP A 48 8.73 -5.89 -6.14
C ASP A 48 8.42 -4.40 -6.01
N HIS A 49 7.20 -4.11 -5.54
CA HIS A 49 6.80 -2.80 -5.08
C HIS A 49 6.76 -2.69 -3.55
N TYR A 50 7.61 -1.80 -3.01
CA TYR A 50 7.62 -1.46 -1.60
C TYR A 50 6.89 -0.14 -1.34
N TYR A 51 6.08 -0.09 -0.26
CA TYR A 51 5.32 1.07 0.15
C TYR A 51 5.69 1.42 1.59
N THR A 52 5.95 2.69 1.85
CA THR A 52 6.30 3.19 3.18
C THR A 52 5.81 4.62 3.37
N THR A 53 5.52 5.00 4.61
CA THR A 53 5.27 6.39 5.02
C THR A 53 6.56 7.15 5.32
N ASP A 54 7.70 6.45 5.45
CA ASP A 54 9.00 7.05 5.71
C ASP A 54 9.78 7.30 4.41
N LYS A 55 9.69 8.53 3.89
CA LYS A 55 10.50 8.99 2.75
C LYS A 55 12.00 8.92 3.02
N GLY A 56 12.42 9.00 4.29
CA GLY A 56 13.82 8.95 4.72
C GLY A 56 14.53 7.63 4.40
N LEU A 57 13.77 6.56 4.16
CA LEU A 57 14.32 5.26 3.73
C LEU A 57 14.87 5.26 2.30
N ALA A 58 14.69 6.32 1.52
CA ALA A 58 15.04 6.33 0.09
C ALA A 58 16.50 5.93 -0.19
N SER A 59 17.48 6.52 0.52
CA SER A 59 18.90 6.17 0.31
C SER A 59 19.23 4.73 0.71
N PHE A 60 18.60 4.23 1.77
CA PHE A 60 18.76 2.85 2.22
C PHE A 60 18.18 1.85 1.22
N LEU A 61 16.99 2.14 0.68
CA LEU A 61 16.31 1.33 -0.32
C LEU A 61 17.04 1.36 -1.67
N GLN A 62 17.62 2.49 -2.05
CA GLN A 62 18.47 2.59 -3.24
C GLN A 62 19.68 1.65 -3.18
N GLY A 63 20.31 1.54 -2.01
CA GLY A 63 21.39 0.55 -1.78
C GLY A 63 20.94 -0.91 -1.92
N ARG A 64 19.62 -1.17 -1.98
CA ARG A 64 19.00 -2.48 -2.16
C ARG A 64 18.35 -2.66 -3.55
N GLY A 65 18.60 -1.73 -4.47
CA GLY A 65 18.09 -1.80 -5.84
C GLY A 65 16.70 -1.21 -6.06
N TYR A 66 16.09 -0.59 -5.05
CA TYR A 66 14.80 0.08 -5.19
C TYR A 66 14.97 1.50 -5.72
N VAL A 67 14.08 1.91 -6.61
CA VAL A 67 13.98 3.27 -7.14
C VAL A 67 12.66 3.86 -6.70
N ILE A 68 12.67 5.07 -6.16
CA ILE A 68 11.45 5.78 -5.79
C ILE A 68 10.65 6.14 -7.05
N GLU A 69 9.35 5.86 -7.04
CA GLU A 69 8.46 6.18 -8.15
C GLU A 69 7.75 7.52 -7.96
N ASN A 70 6.89 7.89 -8.92
CA ASN A 70 6.02 9.06 -8.85
C ASN A 70 6.77 10.38 -8.59
N GLY A 71 7.99 10.50 -9.12
CA GLY A 71 8.84 11.67 -8.91
C GLY A 71 9.26 11.90 -7.45
N GLY A 72 9.08 10.91 -6.57
CA GLY A 72 9.32 11.05 -5.13
C GLY A 72 8.17 11.68 -4.34
N GLU A 73 7.01 11.85 -4.97
CA GLU A 73 5.78 12.33 -4.33
C GLU A 73 4.90 11.17 -3.83
N PRO A 74 4.07 11.38 -2.79
CA PRO A 74 3.17 10.35 -2.30
C PRO A 74 2.21 9.84 -3.38
N VAL A 75 1.98 8.53 -3.42
CA VAL A 75 1.02 7.88 -4.34
C VAL A 75 -0.41 7.84 -3.79
N PHE A 76 -0.56 7.94 -2.47
CA PHE A 76 -1.82 8.13 -1.74
C PHE A 76 -1.51 8.52 -0.28
N TYR A 77 -2.55 8.78 0.51
CA TYR A 77 -2.42 9.19 1.91
C TYR A 77 -3.28 8.32 2.82
N VAL A 78 -2.72 7.97 3.98
CA VAL A 78 -3.34 7.13 5.03
C VAL A 78 -3.32 7.87 6.36
N PHE A 79 -4.09 7.43 7.34
CA PHE A 79 -3.97 7.95 8.70
C PHE A 79 -2.76 7.35 9.41
N GLU A 80 -1.98 8.18 10.10
CA GLU A 80 -0.84 7.70 10.90
C GLU A 80 -1.29 6.86 12.11
N ARG A 81 -2.45 7.18 12.66
CA ARG A 81 -3.06 6.54 13.83
C ARG A 81 -4.55 6.26 13.58
N PRO A 82 -5.18 5.35 14.34
CA PRO A 82 -6.62 5.13 14.20
C PRO A 82 -7.41 6.42 14.43
N LEU A 83 -8.39 6.70 13.56
CA LEU A 83 -9.31 7.85 13.70
C LEU A 83 -10.71 7.33 14.08
N GLY A 84 -10.84 6.86 15.33
CA GLY A 84 -12.09 6.28 15.83
C GLY A 84 -12.36 4.87 15.29
N CYS A 85 -13.62 4.43 15.37
CA CYS A 85 -14.05 3.07 15.00
C CYS A 85 -14.10 2.79 13.48
N ASP A 86 -13.92 3.81 12.64
CA ASP A 86 -14.17 3.72 11.20
C ASP A 86 -12.92 3.35 10.38
N THR A 87 -11.75 3.32 11.03
CA THR A 87 -10.48 2.99 10.37
C THR A 87 -9.96 1.64 10.83
N VAL A 88 -9.42 0.87 9.90
CA VAL A 88 -8.74 -0.41 10.14
C VAL A 88 -7.27 -0.30 9.78
N PRO A 89 -6.38 -1.08 10.40
CA PRO A 89 -4.97 -1.08 9.99
C PRO A 89 -4.81 -1.63 8.57
N PHE A 90 -3.82 -1.10 7.85
CA PHE A 90 -3.35 -1.62 6.58
C PHE A 90 -2.03 -2.33 6.82
N TYR A 91 -2.12 -3.64 7.02
CA TYR A 91 -1.03 -4.51 7.44
C TYR A 91 -0.06 -4.77 6.30
N GLN A 92 1.24 -4.78 6.60
CA GLN A 92 2.31 -5.11 5.68
C GLN A 92 2.84 -6.52 5.95
N TRP A 93 3.05 -7.29 4.89
CA TRP A 93 3.57 -8.65 4.90
C TRP A 93 4.70 -8.78 3.85
N GLN A 94 5.68 -9.65 4.11
CA GLN A 94 6.82 -9.86 3.20
C GLN A 94 7.30 -11.32 3.22
N ASN A 95 7.67 -11.89 2.06
CA ASN A 95 8.21 -13.28 1.95
C ASN A 95 9.69 -13.34 1.52
N GLY A 96 10.46 -12.27 1.72
CA GLY A 96 11.85 -12.15 1.28
C GLY A 96 12.03 -11.62 -0.16
N THR A 97 11.00 -11.75 -1.01
CA THR A 97 11.03 -11.22 -2.39
C THR A 97 10.04 -10.07 -2.54
N ASP A 98 8.79 -10.26 -2.11
CA ASP A 98 7.67 -9.39 -2.43
C ASP A 98 6.96 -8.86 -1.18
N HIS A 99 6.39 -7.67 -1.29
CA HIS A 99 5.54 -7.06 -0.27
C HIS A 99 4.04 -7.18 -0.60
N PHE A 100 3.25 -7.35 0.44
CA PHE A 100 1.80 -7.46 0.35
C PHE A 100 1.13 -6.61 1.44
N TYR A 101 0.00 -5.97 1.10
CA TYR A 101 -0.72 -5.07 1.98
C TYR A 101 -2.22 -5.42 2.01
N THR A 102 -2.77 -5.55 3.21
CA THR A 102 -4.17 -5.93 3.39
C THR A 102 -4.77 -5.30 4.63
N THR A 103 -6.09 -5.09 4.62
CA THR A 103 -6.86 -4.72 5.82
C THR A 103 -7.33 -5.95 6.62
N ASN A 104 -7.11 -7.16 6.09
CA ASN A 104 -7.43 -8.39 6.79
C ASN A 104 -6.40 -8.65 7.90
N SER A 105 -6.88 -8.68 9.15
CA SER A 105 -6.05 -8.92 10.34
C SER A 105 -5.31 -10.26 10.35
N THR A 106 -5.72 -11.25 9.55
CA THR A 106 -5.04 -12.54 9.45
C THR A 106 -4.08 -12.63 8.27
N GLY A 107 -3.92 -11.56 7.47
CA GLY A 107 -2.95 -11.53 6.37
C GLY A 107 -3.39 -12.22 5.08
N GLU A 108 -4.66 -12.62 4.97
CA GLU A 108 -5.18 -13.39 3.83
C GLU A 108 -4.37 -14.69 3.61
N LEU A 109 -3.81 -14.88 2.42
CA LEU A 109 -2.97 -16.05 2.11
C LEU A 109 -1.52 -15.87 2.54
N ALA A 110 -1.07 -14.65 2.85
CA ALA A 110 0.34 -14.34 3.10
C ALA A 110 1.00 -15.29 4.12
N PRO A 111 0.40 -15.58 5.31
CA PRO A 111 1.02 -16.49 6.27
C PRO A 111 1.24 -17.90 5.74
N TRP A 112 0.40 -18.36 4.82
CA TRP A 112 0.43 -19.72 4.27
C TRP A 112 1.43 -19.88 3.13
N ILE A 113 1.92 -18.78 2.55
CA ILE A 113 2.86 -18.76 1.42
C ILE A 113 4.18 -18.07 1.75
N GLY A 114 4.59 -18.16 3.03
CA GLY A 114 5.89 -17.69 3.53
C GLY A 114 5.95 -16.20 3.86
N GLY A 115 4.80 -15.52 3.92
CA GLY A 115 4.72 -14.13 4.33
C GLY A 115 4.88 -13.96 5.84
N HIS A 116 5.79 -13.06 6.21
CA HIS A 116 6.03 -12.61 7.57
C HIS A 116 5.43 -11.24 7.78
N TYR A 117 4.70 -11.07 8.88
CA TYR A 117 4.15 -9.78 9.29
C TYR A 117 5.27 -8.76 9.54
N GLN A 118 5.16 -7.58 8.93
CA GLN A 118 6.15 -6.49 9.01
C GLN A 118 5.64 -5.27 9.79
N GLY A 119 4.34 -5.20 10.11
CA GLY A 119 3.76 -4.07 10.82
C GLY A 119 2.53 -3.49 10.14
N ILE A 120 2.26 -2.22 10.45
CA ILE A 120 1.13 -1.45 9.93
C ILE A 120 1.70 -0.31 9.10
N LEU A 121 1.33 -0.23 7.82
CA LEU A 121 1.70 0.89 6.95
C LEU A 121 0.99 2.18 7.38
N GLY A 122 -0.26 2.05 7.82
CA GLY A 122 -1.10 3.12 8.34
C GLY A 122 -2.53 2.61 8.58
N HIS A 123 -3.45 3.52 8.84
CA HIS A 123 -4.87 3.20 9.02
C HIS A 123 -5.67 3.76 7.84
N VAL A 124 -6.68 3.00 7.40
CA VAL A 124 -7.48 3.26 6.20
C VAL A 124 -8.94 2.96 6.48
N PHE A 125 -9.85 3.43 5.62
CA PHE A 125 -11.23 2.94 5.68
C PHE A 125 -11.32 1.57 5.01
N PRO A 126 -12.10 0.62 5.55
CA PRO A 126 -12.28 -0.68 4.91
C PRO A 126 -12.97 -0.52 3.55
N ALA A 127 -12.77 -1.47 2.64
CA ALA A 127 -13.38 -1.44 1.31
C ALA A 127 -14.92 -1.43 1.33
N SER A 128 -15.54 -1.87 2.44
CA SER A 128 -16.99 -1.83 2.67
C SER A 128 -17.53 -0.46 3.11
N ALA A 129 -16.65 0.50 3.43
CA ALA A 129 -17.07 1.85 3.81
C ALA A 129 -17.66 2.61 2.61
N ALA A 130 -18.55 3.57 2.90
CA ALA A 130 -19.11 4.44 1.87
C ALA A 130 -18.03 5.37 1.28
N VAL A 131 -18.00 5.46 -0.06
CA VAL A 131 -17.15 6.41 -0.81
C VAL A 131 -17.82 7.79 -0.76
N VAL A 132 -17.48 8.57 0.26
CA VAL A 132 -18.02 9.92 0.51
C VAL A 132 -16.88 10.91 0.73
N GLY A 133 -17.14 12.19 0.40
CA GLY A 133 -16.15 13.26 0.53
C GLY A 133 -14.86 12.96 -0.24
N SER A 134 -13.71 13.13 0.42
CA SER A 134 -12.37 12.94 -0.17
C SER A 134 -11.91 11.48 -0.26
N ARG A 135 -12.72 10.51 0.19
CA ARG A 135 -12.35 9.08 0.17
C ARG A 135 -12.27 8.58 -1.27
N LYS A 136 -11.21 7.83 -1.60
CA LYS A 136 -10.96 7.25 -2.92
C LYS A 136 -10.65 5.76 -2.79
N PRO A 137 -11.19 4.90 -3.68
CA PRO A 137 -10.76 3.50 -3.74
C PRO A 137 -9.26 3.38 -4.02
N LEU A 138 -8.57 2.55 -3.26
CA LEU A 138 -7.25 2.05 -3.60
C LEU A 138 -7.42 0.67 -4.25
N TYR A 139 -7.07 0.55 -5.52
CA TYR A 139 -7.15 -0.71 -6.24
C TYR A 139 -5.88 -1.54 -6.02
N ARG A 140 -6.04 -2.85 -5.83
CA ARG A 140 -4.97 -3.83 -5.75
C ARG A 140 -4.92 -4.66 -7.02
N PHE A 141 -3.71 -4.85 -7.51
CA PHE A 141 -3.38 -5.62 -8.69
C PHE A 141 -2.25 -6.60 -8.34
N TYR A 142 -2.18 -7.74 -9.03
CA TYR A 142 -1.15 -8.75 -8.81
C TYR A 142 -0.44 -9.11 -10.11
N LYS A 143 0.82 -9.50 -10.03
CA LYS A 143 1.60 -10.04 -11.15
C LYS A 143 2.22 -11.38 -10.76
N GLY A 144 1.75 -12.45 -11.40
CA GLY A 144 2.23 -13.83 -11.22
C GLY A 144 3.39 -14.20 -12.13
#